data_AF-A0A453I888-F1
#
_entry.id   AF-A0A453I888-F1
#
_cell.length_a   1.000
_cell.length_b   1.000
_cell.length_c   1.000
_cell.angle_alpha   90.00
_cell.angle_beta   90.00
_cell.angle_gamma   90.00
#
_symmetry.space_group_name_H-M   'P 1'
#
loop_
_entity.id
_entity.type
_entity.pdbx_description
1 polymer ?
#
loop_
_entity_poly.entity_id
_entity_poly.type
_entity_poly.pdbx_seq_one_letter_code
_entity_poly.pdbx_strand_id
1 'polypeptide(L)'
;MQFASPKGLLNFLTGGNSSIFATNEGESLSSRVQQIKKYLADFETGGSATYVPEFPRKLDWLNTAPLQFGRDLKGRVVVLDFWTYCCINCMHVLPDLEFIEKKYKDKPFTVVGVHSAKFDNEKDLEAIRSAVLRYNVTHPVVNDGDMYLWRELGVNSWPTFVVVAPNGKVLAQISGEGHRKDLDDVVGAALEFYDERKLLQNNSLPLALEKDRDSRLITSPLKFPGKLAIDVQNNRLFISDSNHNRIVVTNLDGEFICQVGSSEEGLLDGQFDTASFNRPQGLAYNFKKNILYVADTENHALREVDFVNETVRTLAGNGTKGSDYEGGGRGTNQVLNSPWDVCYAPLEETVYIAMAGQHQIWKHNTLDGVTEVFSGNGSEKNLNGSSPTNTSFAQPSGISLDPGIFCVIIILLLFI
;
A
#
# COMPACT_ATOMS: atom_id res chain seq x y z
N MET A 1 -9.96 17.39 0.10
CA MET A 1 -9.60 18.73 -0.43
C MET A 1 -8.75 19.58 0.52
N GLN A 2 -8.60 19.26 1.80
CA GLN A 2 -7.85 20.10 2.76
C GLN A 2 -6.37 20.33 2.40
N PHE A 3 -5.77 19.41 1.63
CA PHE A 3 -4.35 19.44 1.26
C PHE A 3 -4.09 19.90 -0.20
N ALA A 4 -5.12 20.30 -0.94
CA ALA A 4 -4.95 20.78 -2.31
C ALA A 4 -4.43 22.23 -2.30
N SER A 5 -3.31 22.49 -2.98
CA SER A 5 -2.84 23.87 -3.19
C SER A 5 -3.78 24.62 -4.14
N PRO A 6 -3.75 25.97 -4.20
CA PRO A 6 -4.49 26.72 -5.22
C PRO A 6 -4.18 26.24 -6.64
N LYS A 7 -2.93 25.85 -6.90
CA LYS A 7 -2.50 25.25 -8.17
C LYS A 7 -3.10 23.86 -8.39
N GLY A 8 -3.17 23.03 -7.34
CA GLY A 8 -3.79 21.70 -7.42
C GLY A 8 -5.31 21.74 -7.60
N LEU A 9 -5.98 22.75 -7.03
CA LEU A 9 -7.40 23.02 -7.29
C LEU A 9 -7.62 23.48 -8.72
N LEU A 10 -6.77 24.36 -9.25
CA LEU A 10 -6.83 24.80 -10.63
C LEU A 10 -6.63 23.61 -11.59
N ASN A 11 -5.60 22.78 -11.37
CA ASN A 11 -5.33 21.59 -12.18
C ASN A 11 -6.52 20.61 -12.18
N PHE A 12 -7.17 20.43 -11.03
CA PHE A 12 -8.38 19.61 -10.91
C PHE A 12 -9.54 20.16 -11.73
N LEU A 13 -9.79 21.47 -11.66
CA LEU A 13 -10.88 22.13 -12.39
C LEU A 13 -10.64 22.23 -13.90
N THR A 14 -9.38 22.35 -14.33
CA THR A 14 -9.04 22.47 -15.75
C THR A 14 -8.80 21.12 -16.44
N GLY A 15 -8.90 19.99 -15.71
CA GLY A 15 -8.74 18.65 -16.27
C GLY A 15 -7.35 18.43 -16.87
N GLY A 16 -6.30 18.46 -16.05
CA GLY A 16 -4.93 18.21 -16.51
C GLY A 16 -4.81 16.86 -17.25
N ASN A 17 -4.44 16.91 -18.54
CA ASN A 17 -4.05 15.80 -19.44
C ASN A 17 -4.75 14.44 -19.27
N SER A 18 -6.02 14.41 -18.87
CA SER A 18 -6.79 13.16 -18.66
C SER A 18 -7.07 12.39 -19.95
N SER A 19 -6.91 13.02 -21.12
CA SER A 19 -7.23 12.42 -22.42
C SER A 19 -6.22 11.41 -22.96
N ILE A 20 -4.95 11.45 -22.50
CA ILE A 20 -3.90 10.50 -22.93
C ILE A 20 -4.03 9.16 -22.20
N PHE A 21 -4.66 9.19 -21.02
CA PHE A 21 -4.80 8.06 -20.11
C PHE A 21 -6.14 7.33 -20.25
N ALA A 22 -7.07 7.85 -21.05
CA ALA A 22 -8.33 7.17 -21.32
C ALA A 22 -8.07 5.83 -22.03
N THR A 23 -8.46 4.73 -21.39
CA THR A 23 -8.37 3.39 -21.94
C THR A 23 -9.42 3.20 -23.03
N ASN A 24 -8.98 3.04 -24.29
CA ASN A 24 -9.81 2.40 -25.31
C ASN A 24 -9.59 0.88 -25.19
N GLU A 25 -10.58 0.16 -24.65
CA GLU A 25 -10.58 -1.30 -24.65
C GLU A 25 -10.49 -1.81 -26.10
N GLY A 26 -9.38 -2.47 -26.45
CA GLY A 26 -9.16 -3.06 -27.79
C GLY A 26 -7.95 -2.52 -28.56
N GLU A 27 -7.24 -1.52 -28.06
CA GLU A 27 -6.01 -1.03 -28.69
C GLU A 27 -4.78 -1.91 -28.39
N SER A 28 -3.94 -2.15 -29.40
CA SER A 28 -2.72 -2.95 -29.23
C SER A 28 -1.65 -2.18 -28.46
N LEU A 29 -0.77 -2.87 -27.73
CA LEU A 29 0.34 -2.25 -26.98
C LEU A 29 1.16 -1.29 -27.88
N SER A 30 1.37 -1.68 -29.15
CA SER A 30 2.07 -0.85 -30.13
C SER A 30 1.33 0.44 -30.51
N SER A 31 -0.02 0.44 -30.56
CA SER A 31 -0.76 1.67 -30.92
C SER A 31 -0.67 2.70 -29.80
N ARG A 32 -0.78 2.26 -28.55
CA ARG A 32 -0.73 3.14 -27.37
C ARG A 32 0.65 3.77 -27.16
N VAL A 33 1.74 2.99 -27.29
CA VAL A 33 3.11 3.53 -27.22
C VAL A 33 3.34 4.57 -28.32
N GLN A 34 2.83 4.35 -29.54
CA GLN A 34 2.96 5.31 -30.64
C GLN A 34 2.17 6.60 -30.39
N GLN A 35 0.97 6.51 -29.80
CA GLN A 35 0.20 7.69 -29.39
C GLN A 35 0.96 8.51 -28.34
N ILE A 36 1.55 7.86 -27.33
CA ILE A 36 2.34 8.55 -26.30
C ILE A 36 3.58 9.18 -26.93
N LYS A 37 4.30 8.50 -27.84
CA LYS A 37 5.45 9.08 -28.56
C LYS A 37 5.05 10.31 -29.38
N LYS A 38 3.88 10.31 -30.02
CA LYS A 38 3.36 11.48 -30.73
C LYS A 38 3.09 12.64 -29.77
N TYR A 39 2.43 12.37 -28.64
CA TYR A 39 2.25 13.36 -27.58
C TYR A 39 3.58 13.96 -27.12
N LEU A 40 4.60 13.13 -26.88
CA LEU A 40 5.92 13.61 -26.47
C LEU A 40 6.58 14.48 -27.54
N ALA A 41 6.41 14.14 -28.82
CA ALA A 41 6.90 14.97 -29.93
C ALA A 41 6.23 16.35 -29.93
N ASP A 42 4.90 16.39 -29.83
CA ASP A 42 4.12 17.63 -29.79
C ASP A 42 4.50 18.46 -28.55
N PHE A 43 4.62 17.81 -27.38
CA PHE A 43 5.01 18.42 -26.11
C PHE A 43 6.40 19.08 -26.15
N GLU A 44 7.39 18.43 -26.78
CA GLU A 44 8.73 19.01 -26.91
C GLU A 44 8.78 20.22 -27.87
N THR A 45 7.86 20.31 -28.82
CA THR A 45 7.75 21.45 -29.75
C THR A 45 6.88 22.60 -29.23
N GLY A 46 6.06 22.36 -28.19
CA GLY A 46 5.18 23.35 -27.58
C GLY A 46 5.93 24.41 -26.74
N GLY A 47 5.41 25.64 -26.74
CA GLY A 47 6.08 26.80 -26.12
C GLY A 47 5.89 26.98 -24.60
N SER A 48 5.02 26.22 -23.94
CA SER A 48 4.80 26.29 -22.49
C SER A 48 4.94 24.91 -21.85
N ALA A 49 6.02 24.69 -21.10
CA ALA A 49 6.27 23.46 -20.37
C ALA A 49 6.46 23.77 -18.88
N THR A 50 5.80 22.99 -18.02
CA THR A 50 6.05 23.05 -16.57
C THR A 50 7.34 22.29 -16.28
N TYR A 51 8.27 22.93 -15.57
CA TYR A 51 9.48 22.29 -15.07
C TYR A 51 9.30 21.89 -13.62
N VAL A 52 9.90 20.77 -13.24
CA VAL A 52 9.98 20.36 -11.84
C VAL A 52 10.84 21.37 -11.05
N PRO A 53 10.40 21.83 -9.87
CA PRO A 53 11.27 22.62 -9.00
C PRO A 53 12.41 21.74 -8.48
N GLU A 54 13.54 22.37 -8.15
CA GLU A 54 14.64 21.66 -7.49
C GLU A 54 14.23 21.22 -6.07
N PHE A 55 14.80 20.12 -5.59
CA PHE A 55 14.59 19.71 -4.20
C PHE A 55 15.17 20.78 -3.24
N PRO A 56 14.43 21.21 -2.21
CA PRO A 56 14.98 22.12 -1.21
C PRO A 56 16.22 21.51 -0.54
N ARG A 57 17.30 22.31 -0.43
CA ARG A 57 18.63 21.83 -0.02
C ARG A 57 18.71 21.23 1.39
N LYS A 58 17.70 21.46 2.23
CA LYS A 58 17.69 21.04 3.64
C LYS A 58 16.78 19.83 3.91
N LEU A 59 16.17 19.25 2.88
CA LEU A 59 15.35 18.06 3.10
C LEU A 59 16.25 16.88 3.45
N ASP A 60 15.76 16.05 4.37
CA ASP A 60 16.38 14.78 4.71
C ASP A 60 16.07 13.73 3.65
N TRP A 61 17.01 12.81 3.45
CA TRP A 61 16.92 11.73 2.47
C TRP A 61 17.20 10.38 3.10
N LEU A 62 16.50 9.37 2.59
CA LEU A 62 16.69 7.97 2.90
C LEU A 62 17.05 7.23 1.60
N ASN A 63 17.75 6.10 1.73
CA ASN A 63 18.24 5.28 0.61
C ASN A 63 19.26 5.97 -0.32
N THR A 64 19.63 7.23 -0.08
CA THR A 64 20.60 8.01 -0.90
C THR A 64 21.11 9.24 -0.14
N ALA A 65 22.19 9.85 -0.63
CA ALA A 65 22.50 11.24 -0.32
C ALA A 65 21.56 12.21 -1.08
N PRO A 66 21.44 13.48 -0.67
CA PRO A 66 20.55 14.44 -1.32
C PRO A 66 20.77 14.55 -2.84
N LEU A 67 19.71 14.32 -3.60
CA LEU A 67 19.72 14.36 -5.06
C LEU A 67 19.32 15.75 -5.58
N GLN A 68 19.81 16.09 -6.77
CA GLN A 68 19.44 17.30 -7.51
C GLN A 68 19.00 16.96 -8.93
N PHE A 69 17.90 17.55 -9.40
CA PHE A 69 17.41 17.40 -10.77
C PHE A 69 18.43 17.88 -11.79
N GLY A 70 19.03 19.06 -11.56
CA GLY A 70 19.98 19.66 -12.50
C GLY A 70 21.31 18.92 -12.64
N ARG A 71 21.62 17.99 -11.73
CA ARG A 71 22.93 17.32 -11.65
C ARG A 71 22.83 15.80 -11.62
N ASP A 72 22.15 15.25 -10.62
CA ASP A 72 22.18 13.83 -10.31
C ASP A 72 21.11 13.05 -11.11
N LEU A 73 19.96 13.68 -11.35
CA LEU A 73 18.86 13.10 -12.14
C LEU A 73 18.82 13.58 -13.60
N LYS A 74 19.77 14.43 -14.01
CA LYS A 74 19.86 14.94 -15.37
C LYS A 74 20.06 13.79 -16.36
N GLY A 75 19.32 13.80 -17.47
CA GLY A 75 19.42 12.74 -18.46
C GLY A 75 18.62 11.47 -18.11
N ARG A 76 17.77 11.50 -17.07
CA ARG A 76 16.95 10.36 -16.65
C ARG A 76 15.47 10.64 -16.78
N VAL A 77 14.69 9.61 -17.09
CA VAL A 77 13.24 9.67 -16.84
C VAL A 77 13.04 9.41 -15.35
N VAL A 78 12.34 10.31 -14.67
CA VAL A 78 12.12 10.22 -13.21
C VAL A 78 10.63 10.09 -12.94
N VAL A 79 10.24 9.18 -12.06
CA VAL A 79 8.91 9.14 -11.48
C VAL A 79 9.00 9.65 -10.06
N LEU A 80 8.34 10.78 -9.77
CA LEU A 80 8.11 11.22 -8.40
C LEU A 80 6.84 10.55 -7.89
N ASP A 81 6.96 9.75 -6.84
CA ASP A 81 5.81 9.17 -6.13
C ASP A 81 5.49 10.05 -4.92
N PHE A 82 4.37 10.78 -4.95
CA PHE A 82 3.89 11.55 -3.81
C PHE A 82 3.08 10.65 -2.88
N TRP A 83 3.69 10.24 -1.78
CA TRP A 83 3.16 9.23 -0.87
C TRP A 83 3.23 9.66 0.60
N THR A 84 2.50 8.96 1.45
CA THR A 84 2.60 9.05 2.92
C THR A 84 2.37 7.66 3.49
N TYR A 85 3.10 7.28 4.53
CA TYR A 85 3.10 5.88 4.99
C TYR A 85 1.81 5.46 5.71
N CYS A 86 0.99 6.41 6.19
CA CYS A 86 -0.28 6.09 6.82
C CYS A 86 -1.40 5.75 5.82
N CYS A 87 -1.20 5.99 4.51
CA CYS A 87 -2.26 5.88 3.50
C CYS A 87 -2.25 4.50 2.85
N ILE A 88 -3.36 3.77 2.99
CA ILE A 88 -3.49 2.43 2.40
C ILE A 88 -3.36 2.44 0.88
N ASN A 89 -3.92 3.47 0.21
CA ASN A 89 -3.80 3.62 -1.25
C ASN A 89 -2.34 3.81 -1.70
N CYS A 90 -1.50 4.45 -0.87
CA CYS A 90 -0.06 4.54 -1.13
C CYS A 90 0.63 3.20 -0.97
N MET A 91 0.21 2.36 -0.02
CA MET A 91 0.83 1.04 0.18
C MET A 91 0.51 0.11 -1.00
N HIS A 92 -0.73 0.17 -1.52
CA HIS A 92 -1.16 -0.65 -2.65
C HIS A 92 -0.38 -0.41 -3.95
N VAL A 93 0.28 0.75 -4.12
CA VAL A 93 1.05 1.05 -5.34
C VAL A 93 2.53 0.69 -5.23
N LEU A 94 3.04 0.35 -4.04
CA LEU A 94 4.46 -0.03 -3.88
C LEU A 94 4.84 -1.26 -4.72
N PRO A 95 4.03 -2.33 -4.84
CA PRO A 95 4.32 -3.44 -5.75
C PRO A 95 4.35 -3.03 -7.22
N ASP A 96 3.51 -2.05 -7.62
CA ASP A 96 3.48 -1.53 -8.97
C ASP A 96 4.75 -0.73 -9.30
N LEU A 97 5.26 0.03 -8.32
CA LEU A 97 6.54 0.73 -8.41
C LEU A 97 7.72 -0.26 -8.48
N GLU A 98 7.75 -1.27 -7.61
CA GLU A 98 8.79 -2.31 -7.63
C GLU A 98 8.83 -3.02 -8.99
N PHE A 99 7.67 -3.33 -9.57
CA PHE A 99 7.58 -3.92 -10.90
C PHE A 99 8.26 -3.07 -11.97
N ILE A 100 7.96 -1.76 -12.04
CA ILE A 100 8.54 -0.88 -13.06
C ILE A 100 10.04 -0.62 -12.80
N GLU A 101 10.46 -0.51 -11.54
CA GLU A 101 11.88 -0.38 -11.18
C GLU A 101 12.67 -1.59 -11.65
N LYS A 102 12.16 -2.80 -11.42
CA LYS A 102 12.78 -4.04 -11.90
C LYS A 102 12.80 -4.14 -13.42
N LYS A 103 11.70 -3.76 -14.08
CA LYS A 103 11.58 -3.79 -15.55
C LYS A 103 12.58 -2.85 -16.23
N TYR A 104 12.80 -1.66 -15.66
CA TYR A 104 13.64 -0.61 -16.25
C TYR A 104 15.00 -0.44 -15.56
N LYS A 105 15.45 -1.40 -14.75
CA LYS A 105 16.69 -1.34 -13.96
C LYS A 105 17.96 -0.99 -14.77
N ASP A 106 18.02 -1.42 -16.03
CA ASP A 106 19.18 -1.23 -16.92
C ASP A 106 19.02 0.01 -17.82
N LYS A 107 17.95 0.80 -17.60
CA LYS A 107 17.65 2.04 -18.31
C LYS A 107 17.94 3.24 -17.40
N PRO A 108 18.15 4.45 -17.96
CA PRO A 108 18.32 5.67 -17.18
C PRO A 108 16.96 6.17 -16.67
N PHE A 109 16.43 5.38 -15.73
CA PHE A 109 15.14 5.54 -15.07
C PHE A 109 15.35 5.53 -13.56
N THR A 110 14.54 6.29 -12.82
CA THR A 110 14.59 6.33 -11.35
C THR A 110 13.23 6.69 -10.77
N VAL A 111 12.80 5.97 -9.74
CA VAL A 111 11.70 6.39 -8.87
C VAL A 111 12.27 7.20 -7.71
N VAL A 112 11.60 8.28 -7.32
CA VAL A 112 11.91 9.03 -6.09
C VAL A 112 10.61 9.16 -5.29
N GLY A 113 10.57 8.57 -4.11
CA GLY A 113 9.46 8.71 -3.17
C GLY A 113 9.52 10.10 -2.51
N VAL A 114 8.58 10.97 -2.85
CA VAL A 114 8.41 12.28 -2.24
C VAL A 114 7.42 12.14 -1.08
N HIS A 115 7.95 11.80 0.10
CA HIS A 115 7.13 11.61 1.29
C HIS A 115 6.52 12.95 1.72
N SER A 116 5.21 13.09 1.56
CA SER A 116 4.44 14.30 1.82
C SER A 116 3.47 14.02 2.97
N ALA A 117 3.85 14.39 4.18
CA ALA A 117 3.21 13.98 5.44
C ALA A 117 1.75 14.47 5.59
N LYS A 118 0.77 13.57 5.75
CA LYS A 118 -0.64 13.93 6.03
C LYS A 118 -0.82 14.42 7.48
N PHE A 119 -0.03 13.90 8.42
CA PHE A 119 -0.03 14.25 9.84
C PHE A 119 1.34 14.74 10.31
N ASP A 120 1.37 15.56 11.37
CA ASP A 120 2.63 16.12 11.90
C ASP A 120 3.62 15.04 12.37
N ASN A 121 3.14 13.92 12.90
CA ASN A 121 3.98 12.78 13.29
C ASN A 121 4.72 12.17 12.10
N GLU A 122 4.12 12.19 10.89
CA GLU A 122 4.73 11.62 9.70
C GLU A 122 5.88 12.48 9.15
N LYS A 123 6.12 13.67 9.72
CA LYS A 123 7.30 14.49 9.38
C LYS A 123 8.59 13.94 10.02
N ASP A 124 8.47 13.09 11.03
CA ASP A 124 9.60 12.50 11.72
C ASP A 124 10.38 11.52 10.82
N LEU A 125 11.69 11.74 10.68
CA LEU A 125 12.53 10.96 9.76
C LEU A 125 12.66 9.49 10.19
N GLU A 126 12.64 9.20 11.49
CA GLU A 126 12.76 7.83 12.00
C GLU A 126 11.48 7.02 11.76
N ALA A 127 10.32 7.68 11.86
CA ALA A 127 9.03 7.10 11.46
C ALA A 127 9.01 6.77 9.97
N ILE A 128 9.46 7.69 9.11
CA ILE A 128 9.57 7.45 7.66
C ILE A 128 10.58 6.31 7.39
N ARG A 129 11.73 6.30 8.07
CA ARG A 129 12.71 5.20 7.92
C ARG A 129 12.11 3.85 8.32
N SER A 130 11.37 3.81 9.42
CA SER A 130 10.67 2.61 9.87
C SER A 130 9.66 2.15 8.83
N ALA A 131 8.94 3.06 8.17
CA ALA A 131 8.05 2.73 7.06
C ALA A 131 8.79 2.22 5.81
N VAL A 132 9.89 2.87 5.42
CA VAL A 132 10.77 2.43 4.31
C VAL A 132 11.24 0.99 4.53
N LEU A 133 11.68 0.68 5.75
CA LEU A 133 12.09 -0.68 6.13
C LEU A 133 10.91 -1.66 6.19
N ARG A 134 9.78 -1.23 6.75
CA ARG A 134 8.57 -2.03 6.87
C ARG A 134 8.08 -2.44 5.48
N TYR A 135 7.92 -1.51 4.56
CA TYR A 135 7.37 -1.81 3.23
C TYR A 135 8.44 -2.17 2.18
N ASN A 136 9.70 -2.34 2.60
CA ASN A 136 10.82 -2.70 1.72
C ASN A 136 11.00 -1.74 0.53
N VAL A 137 10.83 -0.43 0.79
CA VAL A 137 11.06 0.61 -0.22
C VAL A 137 12.56 0.72 -0.50
N THR A 138 12.97 0.53 -1.76
CA THR A 138 14.39 0.50 -2.17
C THR A 138 14.83 1.67 -3.06
N HIS A 139 13.89 2.48 -3.57
CA HIS A 139 14.24 3.74 -4.23
C HIS A 139 14.62 4.85 -3.25
N PRO A 140 15.29 5.92 -3.71
CA PRO A 140 15.44 7.18 -2.99
C PRO A 140 14.12 7.69 -2.40
N VAL A 141 14.16 8.14 -1.15
CA VAL A 141 13.03 8.81 -0.50
C VAL A 141 13.49 10.15 0.06
N VAL A 142 12.72 11.20 -0.22
CA VAL A 142 12.93 12.54 0.34
C VAL A 142 11.79 12.86 1.31
N ASN A 143 12.12 13.42 2.47
CA ASN A 143 11.14 13.92 3.43
C ASN A 143 10.69 15.33 3.03
N ASP A 144 9.63 15.43 2.23
CA ASP A 144 8.92 16.68 1.94
C ASP A 144 7.76 16.89 2.94
N GLY A 145 8.06 16.75 4.24
CA GLY A 145 7.06 16.81 5.32
C GLY A 145 6.27 18.12 5.38
N ASP A 146 6.83 19.21 4.85
CA ASP A 146 6.13 20.49 4.72
C ASP A 146 5.42 20.66 3.37
N MET A 147 5.38 19.63 2.50
CA MET A 147 4.65 19.61 1.23
C MET A 147 5.06 20.71 0.24
N TYR A 148 6.34 21.06 0.15
CA TYR A 148 6.81 22.07 -0.80
C TYR A 148 6.65 21.61 -2.25
N LEU A 149 7.21 20.45 -2.62
CA LEU A 149 7.09 19.92 -3.99
C LEU A 149 5.64 19.63 -4.33
N TRP A 150 4.89 19.08 -3.37
CA TRP A 150 3.45 18.81 -3.50
C TRP A 150 2.69 20.06 -3.95
N ARG A 151 2.92 21.21 -3.28
CA ARG A 151 2.25 22.47 -3.61
C ARG A 151 2.70 23.04 -4.95
N GLU A 152 4.02 23.04 -5.21
CA GLU A 152 4.62 23.58 -6.43
C GLU A 152 4.19 22.81 -7.68
N LEU A 153 4.03 21.50 -7.57
CA LEU A 153 3.55 20.64 -8.67
C LEU A 153 2.02 20.57 -8.75
N GLY A 154 1.30 21.14 -7.79
CA GLY A 154 -0.17 21.14 -7.79
C GLY A 154 -0.75 19.75 -7.54
N VAL A 155 -0.09 18.94 -6.72
CA VAL A 155 -0.61 17.64 -6.28
C VAL A 155 -1.79 17.85 -5.34
N ASN A 156 -2.78 16.96 -5.38
CA ASN A 156 -4.01 17.08 -4.59
C ASN A 156 -4.55 15.76 -4.01
N SER A 157 -3.88 14.62 -4.28
CA SER A 157 -4.27 13.29 -3.81
C SER A 157 -3.06 12.41 -3.53
N TRP A 158 -3.21 11.51 -2.56
CA TRP A 158 -2.28 10.42 -2.32
C TRP A 158 -2.83 9.09 -2.87
N PRO A 159 -2.02 8.27 -3.56
CA PRO A 159 -0.74 8.64 -4.18
C PRO A 159 -0.95 9.55 -5.40
N THR A 160 0.12 10.22 -5.85
CA THR A 160 0.19 10.84 -7.18
C THR A 160 1.57 10.63 -7.77
N PHE A 161 1.64 10.16 -9.01
CA PHE A 161 2.87 10.00 -9.77
C PHE A 161 3.09 11.19 -10.69
N VAL A 162 4.26 11.80 -10.64
CA VAL A 162 4.68 12.83 -11.60
C VAL A 162 5.83 12.29 -12.43
N VAL A 163 5.60 12.09 -13.73
CA VAL A 163 6.64 11.64 -14.66
C VAL A 163 7.40 12.85 -15.19
N VAL A 164 8.72 12.84 -15.03
CA VAL A 164 9.63 13.94 -15.37
C VAL A 164 10.60 13.48 -16.45
N ALA A 165 10.76 14.31 -17.48
CA ALA A 165 11.66 14.11 -18.59
C ALA A 165 13.15 14.30 -18.21
N PRO A 166 14.09 13.82 -19.03
CA PRO A 166 15.54 13.99 -18.85
C PRO A 166 16.03 15.43 -18.69
N ASN A 167 15.24 16.40 -19.15
CA ASN A 167 15.51 17.84 -19.09
C ASN A 167 14.76 18.56 -17.95
N GLY A 168 14.06 17.82 -17.08
CA GLY A 168 13.30 18.36 -15.95
C GLY A 168 11.87 18.82 -16.28
N LYS A 169 11.39 18.66 -17.53
CA LYS A 169 9.99 18.95 -17.88
C LYS A 169 9.05 17.90 -17.27
N VAL A 170 7.91 18.34 -16.74
CA VAL A 170 6.84 17.45 -16.24
C VAL A 170 6.04 16.95 -17.45
N LEU A 171 6.10 15.64 -17.70
CA LEU A 171 5.44 14.96 -18.82
C LEU A 171 3.99 14.60 -18.51
N ALA A 172 3.74 14.12 -17.30
CA ALA A 172 2.46 13.59 -16.88
C ALA A 172 2.29 13.66 -15.37
N GLN A 173 1.03 13.76 -14.92
CA GLN A 173 0.63 13.53 -13.55
C GLN A 173 -0.49 12.48 -13.55
N ILE A 174 -0.35 11.43 -12.73
CA ILE A 174 -1.29 10.31 -12.62
C ILE A 174 -1.67 10.20 -11.15
N SER A 175 -2.93 10.44 -10.82
CA SER A 175 -3.40 10.51 -9.44
C SER A 175 -4.20 9.27 -9.07
N GLY A 176 -3.98 8.75 -7.86
CA GLY A 176 -4.67 7.58 -7.34
C GLY A 176 -3.94 6.25 -7.62
N GLU A 177 -4.53 5.17 -7.10
CA GLU A 177 -4.02 3.80 -7.24
C GLU A 177 -4.60 3.08 -8.48
N GLY A 178 -4.02 1.94 -8.86
CA GLY A 178 -4.53 1.10 -9.95
C GLY A 178 -4.03 1.46 -11.35
N HIS A 179 -3.08 2.39 -11.46
CA HIS A 179 -2.56 2.92 -12.72
C HIS A 179 -1.22 2.31 -13.17
N ARG A 180 -0.86 1.09 -12.72
CA ARG A 180 0.42 0.44 -13.09
C ARG A 180 0.67 0.48 -14.60
N LYS A 181 -0.33 0.08 -15.39
CA LYS A 181 -0.21 0.00 -16.84
C LYS A 181 0.03 1.37 -17.46
N ASP A 182 -0.69 2.39 -16.99
CA ASP A 182 -0.53 3.76 -17.47
C ASP A 182 0.88 4.29 -17.20
N LEU A 183 1.38 4.06 -15.98
CA LEU A 183 2.72 4.45 -15.57
C LEU A 183 3.79 3.72 -16.38
N ASP A 184 3.64 2.40 -16.57
CA ASP A 184 4.53 1.56 -17.37
C ASP A 184 4.59 2.01 -18.84
N ASP A 185 3.44 2.25 -19.47
CA ASP A 185 3.36 2.70 -20.86
C ASP A 185 4.02 4.08 -21.05
N VAL A 186 3.78 5.03 -20.13
CA VAL A 186 4.38 6.38 -20.21
C VAL A 186 5.89 6.34 -19.99
N VAL A 187 6.36 5.62 -18.97
CA VAL A 187 7.79 5.47 -18.69
C VAL A 187 8.49 4.78 -19.87
N GLY A 188 7.94 3.68 -20.37
CA GLY A 188 8.48 2.97 -21.52
C GLY A 188 8.57 3.83 -22.77
N ALA A 189 7.48 4.52 -23.13
CA ALA A 189 7.46 5.39 -24.29
C ALA A 189 8.42 6.58 -24.15
N ALA A 190 8.52 7.18 -22.95
CA ALA A 190 9.47 8.26 -22.68
C ALA A 190 10.92 7.78 -22.82
N LEU A 191 11.26 6.64 -22.24
CA LEU A 191 12.60 6.06 -22.37
C LEU A 191 12.96 5.81 -23.83
N GLU A 192 12.09 5.20 -24.63
CA GLU A 192 12.36 4.99 -26.05
C GLU A 192 12.50 6.32 -26.82
N PHE A 193 11.59 7.27 -26.59
CA PHE A 193 11.56 8.55 -27.29
C PHE A 193 12.82 9.40 -27.03
N TYR A 194 13.29 9.45 -25.79
CA TYR A 194 14.46 10.23 -25.41
C TYR A 194 15.78 9.52 -25.74
N ASP A 195 15.79 8.18 -25.82
CA ASP A 195 16.93 7.39 -26.30
C ASP A 195 17.20 7.65 -27.78
N GLU A 196 16.15 7.61 -28.62
CA GLU A 196 16.21 7.95 -30.05
C GLU A 196 16.82 9.34 -30.30
N ARG A 197 16.65 10.27 -29.35
CA ARG A 197 17.16 11.64 -29.39
C ARG A 197 18.50 11.84 -28.69
N LYS A 198 19.07 10.79 -28.11
CA LYS A 198 20.34 10.82 -27.36
C LYS A 198 20.32 11.82 -26.20
N LEU A 199 19.17 11.98 -25.55
CA LEU A 199 18.99 12.86 -24.39
C LEU A 199 19.12 12.13 -23.06
N LEU A 200 19.26 10.81 -23.09
CA LEU A 200 19.43 9.97 -21.92
C LEU A 200 20.91 9.85 -21.49
N GLN A 201 21.15 9.78 -20.18
CA GLN A 201 22.47 9.61 -19.59
C GLN A 201 22.49 8.43 -18.62
N ASN A 202 23.38 7.47 -18.86
CA ASN A 202 23.50 6.27 -18.05
C ASN A 202 24.52 6.42 -16.92
N ASN A 203 24.29 7.41 -16.05
CA ASN A 203 25.07 7.59 -14.82
C ASN A 203 24.46 6.73 -13.71
N SER A 204 25.28 6.03 -12.92
CA SER A 204 24.77 5.30 -11.76
C SER A 204 24.41 6.28 -10.64
N LEU A 205 23.31 5.99 -9.92
CA LEU A 205 22.96 6.70 -8.70
C LEU A 205 23.55 5.97 -7.49
N PRO A 206 24.28 6.67 -6.60
CA PRO A 206 24.85 6.05 -5.41
C PRO A 206 23.75 5.81 -4.37
N LEU A 207 23.09 4.66 -4.46
CA LEU A 207 22.13 4.22 -3.45
C LEU A 207 22.84 3.72 -2.20
N ALA A 208 22.25 4.02 -1.05
CA ALA A 208 22.72 3.54 0.25
C ALA A 208 21.51 3.18 1.10
N LEU A 209 21.02 1.95 0.91
CA LEU A 209 19.72 1.53 1.39
C LEU A 209 19.68 1.44 2.92
N GLU A 210 18.58 1.87 3.51
CA GLU A 210 18.38 1.84 4.96
C GLU A 210 18.39 0.40 5.50
N LYS A 211 17.89 -0.56 4.72
CA LYS A 211 17.85 -1.98 5.11
C LYS A 211 19.22 -2.61 5.29
N ASP A 212 20.24 -2.07 4.61
CA ASP A 212 21.62 -2.57 4.69
C ASP A 212 22.37 -1.98 5.90
N ARG A 213 21.78 -0.97 6.56
CA ARG A 213 22.38 -0.25 7.69
C ARG A 213 21.85 -0.70 9.05
N ASP A 214 20.70 -1.38 9.08
CA ASP A 214 20.06 -1.78 10.32
C ASP A 214 20.26 -3.27 10.62
N SER A 215 21.30 -3.56 11.40
CA SER A 215 21.61 -4.93 11.87
C SER A 215 20.46 -5.60 12.64
N ARG A 216 19.52 -4.83 13.23
CA ARG A 216 18.37 -5.38 13.95
C ARG A 216 17.44 -6.16 13.03
N LEU A 217 17.39 -5.82 11.74
CA LEU A 217 16.60 -6.53 10.73
C LEU A 217 17.09 -7.96 10.49
N ILE A 218 18.34 -8.27 10.87
CA ILE A 218 18.95 -9.58 10.72
C ILE A 218 18.87 -10.36 12.05
N THR A 219 19.04 -9.68 13.18
CA THR A 219 19.19 -10.34 14.49
C THR A 219 17.90 -10.47 15.29
N SER A 220 16.86 -9.71 14.97
CA SER A 220 15.60 -9.73 15.73
C SER A 220 14.77 -10.98 15.41
N PRO A 221 14.22 -11.67 16.43
CA PRO A 221 13.34 -12.82 16.21
C PRO A 221 12.00 -12.43 15.57
N LEU A 222 11.57 -11.18 15.76
CA LEU A 222 10.37 -10.60 15.15
C LEU A 222 10.75 -9.46 14.22
N LYS A 223 10.00 -9.27 13.14
CA LYS A 223 10.21 -8.22 12.16
C LYS A 223 8.87 -7.54 11.87
N PHE A 224 8.75 -6.31 12.39
CA PHE A 224 7.54 -5.48 12.31
C PHE A 224 6.26 -6.25 12.67
N PRO A 225 6.13 -6.79 13.91
CA PRO A 225 4.92 -7.48 14.32
C PRO A 225 3.72 -6.52 14.30
N GLY A 226 2.61 -6.96 13.70
CA GLY A 226 1.44 -6.13 13.43
C GLY A 226 0.44 -6.08 14.59
N LYS A 227 -0.02 -7.25 15.03
CA LYS A 227 -1.07 -7.42 16.06
C LYS A 227 -0.80 -8.63 16.95
N LEU A 228 -1.55 -8.68 18.04
CA LEU A 228 -1.48 -9.72 19.05
C LEU A 228 -2.88 -10.27 19.33
N ALA A 229 -2.98 -11.56 19.63
CA ALA A 229 -4.15 -12.18 20.25
C ALA A 229 -3.73 -13.08 21.41
N ILE A 230 -4.60 -13.30 22.38
CA ILE A 230 -4.28 -14.02 23.61
C ILE A 230 -5.23 -15.20 23.83
N ASP A 231 -4.67 -16.31 24.30
CA ASP A 231 -5.39 -17.44 24.87
C ASP A 231 -4.95 -17.62 26.33
N VAL A 232 -5.70 -16.98 27.23
CA VAL A 232 -5.39 -17.00 28.67
C VAL A 232 -5.55 -18.40 29.26
N GLN A 233 -6.49 -19.21 28.75
CA GLN A 233 -6.80 -20.53 29.31
C GLN A 233 -5.64 -21.52 29.12
N ASN A 234 -4.95 -21.43 27.98
CA ASN A 234 -3.82 -22.30 27.67
C ASN A 234 -2.46 -21.59 27.73
N ASN A 235 -2.39 -20.39 28.32
CA ASN A 235 -1.17 -19.61 28.47
C ASN A 235 -0.45 -19.34 27.12
N ARG A 236 -1.17 -18.90 26.07
CA ARG A 236 -0.59 -18.60 24.75
C ARG A 236 -0.78 -17.15 24.32
N LEU A 237 0.23 -16.60 23.65
CA LEU A 237 0.22 -15.34 22.93
C LEU A 237 0.50 -15.60 21.46
N PHE A 238 -0.42 -15.16 20.59
CA PHE A 238 -0.29 -15.21 19.14
C PHE A 238 0.19 -13.84 18.65
N ILE A 239 1.23 -13.85 17.82
CA ILE A 239 1.89 -12.66 17.28
C ILE A 239 1.87 -12.75 15.76
N SER A 240 1.30 -11.75 15.08
CA SER A 240 1.47 -11.66 13.63
C SER A 240 2.81 -11.02 13.33
N ASP A 241 3.79 -11.84 12.99
CA ASP A 241 5.15 -11.43 12.65
C ASP A 241 5.19 -11.02 11.17
N SER A 242 4.58 -9.86 10.89
CA SER A 242 4.11 -9.50 9.55
C SER A 242 5.22 -9.53 8.49
N ASN A 243 6.41 -9.00 8.77
CA ASN A 243 7.51 -8.99 7.78
C ASN A 243 8.34 -10.28 7.75
N HIS A 244 7.99 -11.29 8.55
CA HIS A 244 8.41 -12.67 8.35
C HIS A 244 7.29 -13.56 7.80
N ASN A 245 6.17 -12.97 7.35
CA ASN A 245 5.05 -13.68 6.71
C ASN A 245 4.56 -14.92 7.49
N ARG A 246 4.48 -14.80 8.82
CA ARG A 246 4.13 -15.91 9.71
C ARG A 246 3.37 -15.45 10.94
N ILE A 247 2.75 -16.40 11.63
CA ILE A 247 2.26 -16.24 13.00
C ILE A 247 3.24 -16.95 13.94
N VAL A 248 3.67 -16.24 14.99
CA VAL A 248 4.50 -16.79 16.06
C VAL A 248 3.62 -17.03 17.28
N VAL A 249 3.72 -18.21 17.87
CA VAL A 249 3.02 -18.57 19.10
C VAL A 249 4.05 -18.70 20.22
N THR A 250 3.82 -17.96 21.29
CA THR A 250 4.62 -17.99 22.52
C THR A 250 3.71 -18.30 23.70
N ASN A 251 4.28 -18.63 24.85
CA ASN A 251 3.54 -18.52 26.10
C ASN A 251 3.50 -17.06 26.59
N LEU A 252 2.76 -16.77 27.67
CA LEU A 252 2.67 -15.41 28.19
C LEU A 252 3.98 -14.87 28.81
N ASP A 253 4.94 -15.75 29.10
CA ASP A 253 6.29 -15.39 29.53
C ASP A 253 7.25 -15.12 28.35
N GLY A 254 6.78 -15.31 27.11
CA GLY A 254 7.53 -15.06 25.88
C GLY A 254 8.36 -16.25 25.39
N GLU A 255 8.20 -17.44 25.97
CA GLU A 255 8.85 -18.65 25.49
C GLU A 255 8.18 -19.14 24.20
N PHE A 256 8.97 -19.46 23.19
CA PHE A 256 8.49 -19.94 21.90
C PHE A 256 7.79 -21.30 22.03
N ILE A 257 6.58 -21.40 21.46
CA ILE A 257 5.81 -22.65 21.38
C ILE A 257 5.90 -23.22 19.97
N CYS A 258 5.43 -22.47 18.97
CA CYS A 258 5.44 -22.89 17.58
C CYS A 258 5.33 -21.70 16.62
N GLN A 259 5.49 -22.00 15.32
CA GLN A 259 5.30 -21.08 14.21
C GLN A 259 4.25 -21.66 13.27
N VAL A 260 3.43 -20.78 12.69
CA VAL A 260 2.51 -21.10 11.60
C VAL A 260 2.85 -20.22 10.40
N GLY A 261 3.07 -20.84 9.25
CA GLY A 261 3.53 -20.19 8.02
C GLY A 261 4.97 -20.56 7.68
N SER A 262 5.26 -20.74 6.39
CA SER A 262 6.58 -21.09 5.84
C SER A 262 7.59 -19.93 5.87
N SER A 263 7.16 -18.72 6.24
CA SER A 263 7.88 -17.45 6.11
C SER A 263 8.09 -16.95 4.68
N GLU A 264 7.66 -17.71 3.67
CA GLU A 264 7.56 -17.21 2.30
C GLU A 264 6.26 -16.42 2.11
N GLU A 265 6.33 -15.41 1.25
CA GLU A 265 5.16 -14.66 0.81
C GLU A 265 4.24 -15.54 -0.07
N GLY A 266 2.93 -15.56 0.23
CA GLY A 266 1.92 -16.12 -0.68
C GLY A 266 0.63 -16.53 0.01
N LEU A 267 -0.32 -17.11 -0.73
CA LEU A 267 -1.64 -17.57 -0.24
C LEU A 267 -1.79 -19.10 -0.31
N LEU A 268 -0.76 -19.86 0.05
CA LEU A 268 -0.85 -21.32 0.10
C LEU A 268 -1.55 -21.76 1.39
N ASP A 269 -2.57 -22.59 1.26
CA ASP A 269 -3.21 -23.34 2.35
C ASP A 269 -2.47 -24.66 2.60
N GLY A 270 -2.64 -25.27 3.77
CA GLY A 270 -1.99 -26.55 4.07
C GLY A 270 -1.62 -26.73 5.54
N GLN A 271 -0.57 -27.51 5.79
CA GLN A 271 0.01 -27.70 7.12
C GLN A 271 0.78 -26.45 7.57
N PHE A 272 1.02 -26.30 8.88
CA PHE A 272 1.68 -25.11 9.44
C PHE A 272 3.02 -24.73 8.79
N ASP A 273 3.84 -25.71 8.38
CA ASP A 273 5.15 -25.49 7.77
C ASP A 273 5.10 -25.18 6.27
N THR A 274 3.99 -25.50 5.61
CA THR A 274 3.79 -25.32 4.16
C THR A 274 2.92 -24.12 3.81
N ALA A 275 1.93 -23.80 4.65
CA ALA A 275 1.06 -22.66 4.43
C ALA A 275 1.87 -21.37 4.37
N SER A 276 1.43 -20.40 3.58
CA SER A 276 2.11 -19.11 3.46
C SER A 276 1.12 -17.99 3.74
N PHE A 277 1.66 -16.86 4.21
CA PHE A 277 0.92 -15.61 4.43
C PHE A 277 1.60 -14.48 3.64
N ASN A 278 0.96 -13.31 3.58
CA ASN A 278 1.55 -12.10 3.06
C ASN A 278 1.22 -10.93 3.99
N ARG A 279 2.19 -10.59 4.85
CA ARG A 279 2.08 -9.55 5.88
C ARG A 279 0.79 -9.63 6.72
N PRO A 280 0.54 -10.74 7.43
CA PRO A 280 -0.64 -10.88 8.27
C PRO A 280 -0.69 -9.79 9.35
N GLN A 281 -1.89 -9.30 9.66
CA GLN A 281 -2.14 -8.26 10.68
C GLN A 281 -3.07 -8.83 11.77
N GLY A 282 -4.34 -8.44 11.78
CA GLY A 282 -5.35 -8.81 12.76
C GLY A 282 -5.42 -10.28 13.11
N LEU A 283 -5.63 -10.56 14.40
CA LEU A 283 -5.75 -11.90 14.96
C LEU A 283 -6.97 -11.98 15.88
N ALA A 284 -7.79 -13.01 15.73
CA ALA A 284 -8.93 -13.26 16.61
C ALA A 284 -9.02 -14.75 16.99
N TYR A 285 -8.93 -15.05 18.28
CA TYR A 285 -8.90 -16.43 18.78
C TYR A 285 -10.28 -16.92 19.22
N ASN A 286 -10.67 -18.09 18.70
CA ASN A 286 -11.85 -18.86 19.10
C ASN A 286 -11.44 -19.97 20.06
N PHE A 287 -11.58 -19.71 21.35
CA PHE A 287 -11.20 -20.65 22.42
C PHE A 287 -12.00 -21.96 22.43
N LYS A 288 -13.23 -21.97 21.92
CA LYS A 288 -14.07 -23.19 21.92
C LYS A 288 -13.61 -24.21 20.91
N LYS A 289 -13.13 -23.74 19.75
CA LYS A 289 -12.71 -24.59 18.63
C LYS A 289 -11.19 -24.72 18.52
N ASN A 290 -10.43 -23.97 19.33
CA ASN A 290 -8.97 -23.85 19.22
C ASN A 290 -8.55 -23.38 17.82
N ILE A 291 -9.23 -22.35 17.33
CA ILE A 291 -9.05 -21.78 15.98
C ILE A 291 -8.62 -20.32 16.12
N LEU A 292 -7.69 -19.87 15.28
CA LEU A 292 -7.30 -18.46 15.16
C LEU A 292 -7.66 -17.95 13.77
N TYR A 293 -8.44 -16.87 13.71
CA TYR A 293 -8.72 -16.15 12.48
C TYR A 293 -7.65 -15.08 12.25
N VAL A 294 -7.19 -14.97 11.01
CA VAL A 294 -6.07 -14.10 10.62
C VAL A 294 -6.50 -13.21 9.47
N ALA A 295 -6.35 -11.90 9.63
CA ALA A 295 -6.41 -10.95 8.53
C ALA A 295 -5.07 -11.00 7.78
N ASP A 296 -5.05 -11.63 6.62
CA ASP A 296 -3.87 -11.79 5.78
C ASP A 296 -3.84 -10.68 4.73
N THR A 297 -3.31 -9.53 5.17
CA THR A 297 -3.65 -8.21 4.62
C THR A 297 -3.24 -8.02 3.16
N GLU A 298 -1.99 -8.33 2.80
CA GLU A 298 -1.51 -8.16 1.41
C GLU A 298 -1.94 -9.30 0.49
N ASN A 299 -2.40 -10.42 1.04
CA ASN A 299 -3.13 -11.43 0.27
C ASN A 299 -4.61 -11.06 0.08
N HIS A 300 -5.07 -9.98 0.71
CA HIS A 300 -6.47 -9.58 0.73
C HIS A 300 -7.39 -10.75 1.12
N ALA A 301 -7.04 -11.46 2.18
CA ALA A 301 -7.70 -12.70 2.57
C ALA A 301 -7.99 -12.78 4.07
N LEU A 302 -9.05 -13.52 4.41
CA LEU A 302 -9.32 -14.00 5.76
C LEU A 302 -8.89 -15.46 5.83
N ARG A 303 -7.98 -15.78 6.76
CA ARG A 303 -7.45 -17.14 6.95
C ARG A 303 -7.91 -17.71 8.29
N GLU A 304 -7.97 -19.03 8.35
CA GLU A 304 -8.23 -19.80 9.56
C GLU A 304 -7.03 -20.69 9.86
N VAL A 305 -6.55 -20.64 11.10
CA VAL A 305 -5.51 -21.51 11.64
C VAL A 305 -6.16 -22.45 12.65
N ASP A 306 -6.18 -23.74 12.33
CA ASP A 306 -6.72 -24.80 13.17
C ASP A 306 -5.57 -25.47 13.94
N PHE A 307 -5.53 -25.26 15.26
CA PHE A 307 -4.51 -25.85 16.13
C PHE A 307 -4.82 -27.28 16.58
N VAL A 308 -6.00 -27.83 16.26
CA VAL A 308 -6.32 -29.25 16.48
C VAL A 308 -5.77 -30.09 15.34
N ASN A 309 -5.96 -29.64 14.11
CA ASN A 309 -5.53 -30.35 12.90
C ASN A 309 -4.19 -29.86 12.33
N GLU A 310 -3.61 -28.81 12.91
CA GLU A 310 -2.35 -28.16 12.48
C GLU A 310 -2.38 -27.68 11.02
N THR A 311 -3.52 -27.10 10.62
CA THR A 311 -3.74 -26.63 9.24
C THR A 311 -4.12 -25.16 9.16
N VAL A 312 -3.87 -24.58 7.99
CA VAL A 312 -4.30 -23.25 7.59
C VAL A 312 -5.18 -23.37 6.35
N ARG A 313 -6.30 -22.65 6.33
CA ARG A 313 -7.17 -22.55 5.16
C ARG A 313 -7.68 -21.13 4.91
N THR A 314 -8.05 -20.84 3.67
CA THR A 314 -8.65 -19.56 3.28
C THR A 314 -10.17 -19.59 3.47
N LEU A 315 -10.72 -18.63 4.21
CA LEU A 315 -12.15 -18.47 4.47
C LEU A 315 -12.83 -17.52 3.47
N ALA A 316 -12.13 -16.46 3.08
CA ALA A 316 -12.55 -15.47 2.11
C ALA A 316 -11.34 -14.76 1.49
N GLY A 317 -11.48 -14.24 0.28
CA GLY A 317 -10.37 -13.65 -0.49
C GLY A 317 -9.68 -14.66 -1.40
N ASN A 318 -9.01 -14.16 -2.43
CA ASN A 318 -8.39 -14.98 -3.47
C ASN A 318 -6.97 -14.52 -3.86
N GLY A 319 -6.35 -13.64 -3.08
CA GLY A 319 -5.01 -13.11 -3.38
C GLY A 319 -5.03 -11.82 -4.21
N THR A 320 -6.20 -11.35 -4.65
CA THR A 320 -6.32 -10.15 -5.50
C THR A 320 -7.08 -9.04 -4.77
N LYS A 321 -6.66 -7.79 -4.99
CA LYS A 321 -7.31 -6.61 -4.41
C LYS A 321 -8.74 -6.47 -4.95
N GLY A 322 -9.72 -6.58 -4.07
CA GLY A 322 -11.14 -6.50 -4.41
C GLY A 322 -11.67 -5.07 -4.58
N SER A 323 -12.68 -4.94 -5.43
CA SER A 323 -13.45 -3.70 -5.65
C SER A 323 -14.95 -3.88 -5.41
N ASP A 324 -15.33 -4.93 -4.68
CA ASP A 324 -16.71 -5.22 -4.27
C ASP A 324 -17.04 -4.48 -2.98
N TYR A 325 -18.09 -3.67 -2.98
CA TYR A 325 -18.51 -2.84 -1.84
C TYR A 325 -19.80 -3.34 -1.18
N GLU A 326 -20.29 -4.53 -1.55
CA GLU A 326 -21.51 -5.14 -1.00
C GLU A 326 -21.21 -6.51 -0.38
N GLY A 327 -20.54 -7.39 -1.13
CA GLY A 327 -20.26 -8.76 -0.74
C GLY A 327 -21.43 -9.74 -0.91
N GLY A 328 -21.44 -10.79 -0.10
CA GLY A 328 -22.42 -11.89 -0.15
C GLY A 328 -21.88 -13.18 -0.75
N GLY A 329 -20.64 -13.17 -1.24
CA GLY A 329 -19.92 -14.34 -1.72
C GLY A 329 -19.41 -15.25 -0.60
N ARG A 330 -18.79 -16.37 -1.00
CA ARG A 330 -18.23 -17.39 -0.11
C ARG A 330 -16.84 -17.81 -0.59
N GLY A 331 -15.95 -18.12 0.35
CA GLY A 331 -14.61 -18.62 0.02
C GLY A 331 -13.86 -17.68 -0.92
N THR A 332 -13.17 -18.25 -1.89
CA THR A 332 -12.40 -17.52 -2.90
C THR A 332 -13.25 -16.74 -3.91
N ASN A 333 -14.58 -16.90 -3.90
CA ASN A 333 -15.47 -16.11 -4.74
C ASN A 333 -15.77 -14.74 -4.14
N GLN A 334 -15.57 -14.55 -2.83
CA GLN A 334 -15.60 -13.22 -2.23
C GLN A 334 -14.21 -12.60 -2.29
N VAL A 335 -14.08 -11.50 -3.01
CA VAL A 335 -12.87 -10.67 -2.98
C VAL A 335 -12.92 -9.73 -1.76
N LEU A 336 -11.76 -9.48 -1.15
CA LEU A 336 -11.60 -8.53 -0.06
C LEU A 336 -10.57 -7.47 -0.44
N ASN A 337 -10.40 -6.44 0.37
CA ASN A 337 -9.44 -5.38 0.12
C ASN A 337 -8.78 -4.92 1.41
N SER A 338 -7.61 -5.51 1.67
CA SER A 338 -6.72 -5.20 2.79
C SER A 338 -7.44 -5.29 4.15
N PRO A 339 -7.90 -6.51 4.53
CA PRO A 339 -8.41 -6.74 5.87
C PRO A 339 -7.28 -6.48 6.87
N TRP A 340 -7.55 -5.67 7.88
CA TRP A 340 -6.51 -5.14 8.76
C TRP A 340 -6.58 -5.66 10.17
N ASP A 341 -7.80 -5.75 10.70
CA ASP A 341 -8.06 -6.31 12.01
C ASP A 341 -9.28 -7.22 11.98
N VAL A 342 -9.33 -8.17 12.91
CA VAL A 342 -10.47 -9.09 13.05
C VAL A 342 -10.86 -9.25 14.50
N CYS A 343 -12.14 -9.47 14.75
CA CYS A 343 -12.63 -9.92 16.05
C CYS A 343 -13.72 -10.97 15.87
N TYR A 344 -13.70 -12.01 16.70
CA TYR A 344 -14.65 -13.10 16.63
C TYR A 344 -15.75 -12.93 17.67
N ALA A 345 -17.01 -12.99 17.21
CA ALA A 345 -18.23 -12.90 18.00
C ALA A 345 -18.80 -14.32 18.20
N PRO A 346 -18.65 -14.93 19.40
CA PRO A 346 -18.95 -16.35 19.60
C PRO A 346 -20.44 -16.70 19.64
N LEU A 347 -21.33 -15.73 19.85
CA LEU A 347 -22.78 -15.97 19.90
C LEU A 347 -23.36 -16.04 18.48
N GLU A 348 -22.86 -15.19 17.59
CA GLU A 348 -23.26 -15.11 16.19
C GLU A 348 -22.41 -16.01 15.27
N GLU A 349 -21.40 -16.69 15.81
CA GLU A 349 -20.41 -17.47 15.04
C GLU A 349 -19.83 -16.66 13.87
N THR A 350 -19.55 -15.37 14.12
CA THR A 350 -19.21 -14.38 13.10
C THR A 350 -17.85 -13.75 13.38
N VAL A 351 -17.02 -13.63 12.36
CA VAL A 351 -15.78 -12.83 12.39
C VAL A 351 -16.07 -11.48 11.77
N TYR A 352 -15.97 -10.41 12.55
CA TYR A 352 -15.98 -9.05 12.01
C TYR A 352 -14.59 -8.66 11.56
N ILE A 353 -14.52 -7.91 10.46
CA ILE A 353 -13.30 -7.57 9.75
C ILE A 353 -13.26 -6.06 9.56
N ALA A 354 -12.21 -5.40 10.05
CA ALA A 354 -11.90 -4.02 9.72
C ALA A 354 -11.25 -3.99 8.33
N MET A 355 -12.02 -3.60 7.30
CA MET A 355 -11.60 -3.60 5.91
C MET A 355 -11.00 -2.24 5.56
N ALA A 356 -9.68 -2.10 5.75
CA ALA A 356 -8.99 -0.82 5.62
C ALA A 356 -9.08 -0.24 4.19
N GLY A 357 -8.88 -1.09 3.19
CA GLY A 357 -8.81 -0.69 1.77
C GLY A 357 -10.16 -0.26 1.19
N GLN A 358 -11.27 -0.74 1.73
CA GLN A 358 -12.63 -0.33 1.33
C GLN A 358 -13.30 0.63 2.30
N HIS A 359 -12.62 1.01 3.40
CA HIS A 359 -13.19 1.90 4.41
C HIS A 359 -14.54 1.41 4.96
N GLN A 360 -14.62 0.11 5.22
CA GLN A 360 -15.83 -0.60 5.64
C GLN A 360 -15.52 -1.56 6.79
N ILE A 361 -16.57 -1.93 7.52
CA ILE A 361 -16.57 -3.09 8.41
C ILE A 361 -17.34 -4.19 7.72
N TRP A 362 -16.70 -5.34 7.59
CA TRP A 362 -17.24 -6.54 7.00
C TRP A 362 -17.50 -7.59 8.08
N LYS A 363 -18.27 -8.61 7.73
CA LYS A 363 -18.50 -9.78 8.57
C LYS A 363 -18.39 -11.06 7.74
N HIS A 364 -17.87 -12.11 8.35
CA HIS A 364 -17.82 -13.47 7.81
C HIS A 364 -18.54 -14.40 8.78
N ASN A 365 -19.63 -15.04 8.34
CA ASN A 365 -20.31 -16.04 9.14
C ASN A 365 -19.62 -17.40 8.98
N THR A 366 -19.14 -17.96 10.09
CA THR A 366 -18.32 -19.20 10.07
C THR A 366 -19.15 -20.47 9.89
N LEU A 367 -20.49 -20.39 9.95
CA LEU A 367 -21.39 -21.53 9.75
C LEU A 367 -21.77 -21.69 8.27
N ASP A 368 -22.12 -20.60 7.59
CA ASP A 368 -22.55 -20.64 6.19
C ASP A 368 -21.48 -20.15 5.18
N GLY A 369 -20.40 -19.55 5.68
CA GLY A 369 -19.26 -19.05 4.90
C GLY A 369 -19.53 -17.74 4.15
N VAL A 370 -20.67 -17.09 4.36
CA VAL A 370 -21.02 -15.82 3.69
C VAL A 370 -20.19 -14.69 4.26
N THR A 371 -19.62 -13.87 3.37
CA THR A 371 -18.82 -12.71 3.71
C THR A 371 -19.40 -11.47 3.05
N GLU A 372 -19.80 -10.48 3.83
CA GLU A 372 -20.52 -9.30 3.33
C GLU A 372 -20.25 -8.06 4.19
N VAL A 373 -20.63 -6.90 3.67
CA VAL A 373 -20.54 -5.63 4.40
C VAL A 373 -21.48 -5.65 5.61
N PHE A 374 -20.95 -5.25 6.75
CA PHE A 374 -21.73 -4.98 7.96
C PHE A 374 -22.06 -3.49 8.09
N SER A 375 -21.09 -2.60 7.84
CA SER A 375 -21.28 -1.15 7.89
C SER A 375 -20.22 -0.40 7.06
N GLY A 376 -20.61 0.75 6.52
CA GLY A 376 -19.73 1.62 5.73
C GLY A 376 -20.18 1.69 4.27
N ASN A 377 -20.24 2.90 3.71
CA ASN A 377 -20.62 3.14 2.31
C ASN A 377 -19.44 3.15 1.32
N GLY A 378 -18.24 2.77 1.76
CA GLY A 378 -17.04 2.75 0.92
C GLY A 378 -16.31 4.09 0.79
N SER A 379 -16.91 5.22 1.20
CA SER A 379 -16.23 6.53 1.14
C SER A 379 -15.25 6.70 2.30
N GLU A 380 -14.03 7.18 2.02
CA GLU A 380 -13.06 7.59 3.06
C GLU A 380 -13.51 8.90 3.74
N LYS A 381 -14.32 8.80 4.79
CA LYS A 381 -14.82 9.96 5.54
C LYS A 381 -14.97 9.63 7.01
N ASN A 382 -14.89 10.65 7.87
CA ASN A 382 -15.33 10.56 9.25
C ASN A 382 -16.80 10.99 9.35
N LEU A 383 -17.72 10.06 9.06
CA LEU A 383 -19.16 10.34 9.08
C LEU A 383 -19.91 9.27 9.86
N ASN A 384 -20.46 9.67 11.01
CA ASN A 384 -21.39 8.84 11.78
C ASN A 384 -22.78 8.91 11.16
N GLY A 385 -23.18 7.84 10.46
CA GLY A 385 -24.49 7.75 9.82
C GLY A 385 -25.60 7.37 10.81
N SER A 386 -26.84 7.61 10.42
CA SER A 386 -28.02 7.10 11.14
C SER A 386 -28.29 5.61 10.89
N SER A 387 -27.60 5.01 9.92
CA SER A 387 -27.67 3.59 9.56
C SER A 387 -26.27 3.05 9.20
N PRO A 388 -26.08 1.72 9.19
CA PRO A 388 -24.82 1.11 8.75
C PRO A 388 -24.42 1.48 7.32
N THR A 389 -25.40 1.65 6.42
CA THR A 389 -25.20 1.99 5.00
C THR A 389 -24.92 3.46 4.73
N ASN A 390 -25.25 4.36 5.67
CA ASN A 390 -24.96 5.80 5.56
C ASN A 390 -23.79 6.24 6.44
N THR A 391 -23.15 5.30 7.12
CA THR A 391 -21.90 5.54 7.86
C THR A 391 -20.72 5.48 6.90
N SER A 392 -19.68 6.26 7.16
CA SER A 392 -18.41 6.18 6.45
C SER A 392 -17.28 6.02 7.45
N PHE A 393 -16.30 5.19 7.11
CA PHE A 393 -15.06 5.05 7.85
C PHE A 393 -13.91 5.65 7.05
N ALA A 394 -12.74 5.74 7.68
CA ALA A 394 -11.51 6.15 7.01
C ALA A 394 -10.40 5.19 7.45
N GLN A 395 -10.21 4.13 6.67
CA GLN A 395 -9.18 3.11 6.92
C GLN A 395 -9.28 2.46 8.32
N PRO A 396 -10.40 1.77 8.63
CA PRO A 396 -10.54 1.08 9.92
C PRO A 396 -9.43 0.02 10.06
N SER A 397 -8.65 0.14 11.15
CA SER A 397 -7.42 -0.65 11.37
C SER A 397 -7.39 -1.34 12.75
N GLY A 398 -8.47 -1.18 13.52
CA GLY A 398 -8.62 -1.74 14.86
C GLY A 398 -10.09 -2.07 15.14
N ILE A 399 -10.35 -3.25 15.67
CA ILE A 399 -11.71 -3.70 16.00
C ILE A 399 -11.71 -4.49 17.32
N SER A 400 -12.67 -4.17 18.19
CA SER A 400 -12.89 -4.89 19.44
C SER A 400 -14.38 -5.06 19.67
N LEU A 401 -14.77 -6.15 20.31
CA LEU A 401 -16.15 -6.38 20.74
C LEU A 401 -16.28 -6.03 22.21
N ASP A 402 -17.36 -5.33 22.57
CA ASP A 402 -17.84 -5.29 23.95
C ASP A 402 -18.81 -6.47 24.17
N PRO A 403 -18.52 -7.42 25.08
CA PRO A 403 -19.44 -8.51 25.37
C PRO A 403 -20.72 -8.07 26.09
N GLY A 404 -20.72 -6.90 26.76
CA GLY A 404 -21.83 -6.43 27.59
C GLY A 404 -22.87 -5.62 26.84
N ILE A 405 -22.50 -5.07 25.69
CA ILE A 405 -23.34 -4.30 24.79
C ILE A 405 -22.96 -4.85 23.41
N PHE A 406 -23.86 -5.51 22.68
CA PHE A 406 -23.61 -6.06 21.33
C PHE A 406 -23.12 -4.98 20.34
N CYS A 407 -21.89 -4.51 20.52
CA CYS A 407 -21.35 -3.29 19.98
C CYS A 407 -19.91 -3.57 19.56
N VAL A 408 -19.68 -3.31 18.28
CA VAL A 408 -18.36 -3.34 17.69
C VAL A 408 -17.73 -1.98 17.98
N ILE A 409 -16.74 -1.95 18.88
CA ILE A 409 -15.91 -0.77 19.09
C ILE A 409 -14.84 -0.77 18.01
N ILE A 410 -14.94 0.20 17.10
CA ILE A 410 -13.98 0.38 16.02
C ILE A 410 -13.00 1.44 16.47
N ILE A 411 -11.73 1.05 16.61
CA ILE A 411 -10.67 1.99 16.89
C ILE A 411 -10.02 2.33 15.56
N LEU A 412 -10.28 3.54 15.07
CA LEU A 412 -9.55 4.15 13.96
C LEU A 412 -8.16 4.56 14.46
N LEU A 413 -7.27 3.58 14.59
CA LEU A 413 -5.84 3.84 14.71
C LEU A 413 -5.30 4.07 13.30
N LEU A 414 -5.26 5.34 12.88
CA LEU A 414 -4.28 5.76 11.88
C LEU A 414 -2.92 5.49 12.52
N PHE A 415 -2.16 4.58 11.93
CA PHE A 415 -0.82 4.14 12.37
C PHE A 415 -0.05 5.25 13.09
N ILE A 416 0.13 5.07 14.41
CA ILE A 416 0.97 5.91 15.26
C ILE A 416 2.43 5.51 15.06
#